data_AF-A0A2V7E2J5-F1
#
_entry.id   AF-A0A2V7E2J5-F1
#
_cell.length_a   1.000
_cell.length_b   1.000
_cell.length_c   1.000
_cell.angle_alpha   90.00
_cell.angle_beta   90.00
_cell.angle_gamma   90.00
#
_symmetry.space_group_name_H-M   'P 1'
#
loop_
_entity.id
_entity.type
_entity.pdbx_description
1 polymer ?
#
loop_
_entity_poly.entity_id
_entity_poly.type
_entity_poly.pdbx_seq_one_letter_code
_entity_poly.pdbx_strand_id
1 'polypeptide(L)'
;MASLVILTADELIALDVEGRGKTRRAVRETPASTRVLRAFLDRGGPVPIDEIVAGLQRDSAEALREALVRLDDDDLIRIRDGHIDIAYPFSASPTAFIVRLPDGRERYACCATDALGIAPMVGQAVEIRSRCHHSGTPLEFFATPEGLGPEAGGVMLWVGKRREEQCRAADSL
;
A
#
# COMPACT_ATOMS: atom_id res chain seq x y z
N MET A 1 -13.51 18.52 -24.61
CA MET A 1 -12.51 17.45 -24.45
C MET A 1 -11.75 17.76 -23.18
N ALA A 2 -11.73 16.85 -22.20
CA ALA A 2 -10.90 17.05 -21.01
C ALA A 2 -9.43 16.96 -21.42
N SER A 3 -8.64 17.98 -21.09
CA SER A 3 -7.19 17.94 -21.28
C SER A 3 -6.59 16.97 -20.26
N LEU A 4 -5.95 15.92 -20.74
CA LEU A 4 -5.19 14.97 -19.92
C LEU A 4 -3.83 15.60 -19.62
N VAL A 5 -3.57 15.92 -18.35
CA VAL A 5 -2.26 16.44 -17.92
C VAL A 5 -1.36 15.25 -17.61
N ILE A 6 -0.25 15.15 -18.34
CA ILE A 6 0.82 14.17 -18.06
C ILE A 6 1.86 14.90 -17.21
N LEU A 7 2.15 14.35 -16.04
CA LEU A 7 3.15 14.86 -15.11
C LEU A 7 4.22 13.80 -14.91
N THR A 8 5.46 14.24 -14.76
CA THR A 8 6.54 13.44 -14.16
C THR A 8 6.25 13.18 -12.68
N ALA A 9 6.96 12.22 -12.08
CA ALA A 9 6.85 11.96 -10.64
C ALA A 9 7.22 13.19 -9.81
N ASP A 10 8.27 13.92 -10.20
CA ASP A 10 8.71 15.14 -9.52
C ASP A 10 7.67 16.26 -9.61
N GLU A 11 7.05 16.45 -10.78
CA GLU A 11 5.97 17.42 -10.95
C GLU A 11 4.74 17.06 -10.13
N LEU A 12 4.38 15.77 -10.05
CA LEU A 12 3.28 15.29 -9.20
C LEU A 12 3.57 15.52 -7.72
N ILE A 13 4.80 15.23 -7.26
CA ILE A 13 5.24 15.46 -5.88
C ILE A 13 5.22 16.96 -5.55
N ALA A 14 5.64 17.82 -6.48
CA ALA A 14 5.62 19.26 -6.31
C ALA A 14 4.21 19.84 -6.11
N LEU A 15 3.14 19.11 -6.48
CA LEU A 15 1.76 19.51 -6.19
C LEU A 15 1.39 19.36 -4.70
N ASP A 16 2.17 18.62 -3.89
CA ASP A 16 2.00 18.53 -2.43
C ASP A 16 2.61 19.75 -1.71
N VAL A 17 2.21 20.95 -2.13
CA VAL A 17 2.76 22.23 -1.64
C VAL A 17 2.59 22.41 -0.13
N GLU A 18 1.54 21.82 0.45
CA GLU A 18 1.26 21.85 1.89
C GLU A 18 2.00 20.76 2.69
N GLY A 19 2.80 19.91 2.03
CA GLY A 19 3.55 18.82 2.68
C GLY A 19 2.67 17.76 3.32
N ARG A 20 1.43 17.59 2.86
CA ARG A 20 0.47 16.63 3.41
C ARG A 20 0.98 15.21 3.26
N GLY A 21 1.67 14.89 2.18
CA GLY A 21 2.33 13.62 1.93
C GLY A 21 3.43 13.33 2.96
N LYS A 22 4.26 14.32 3.30
CA LYS A 22 5.32 14.17 4.32
C LYS A 22 4.74 13.95 5.71
N THR A 23 3.71 14.72 6.09
CA THR A 23 3.02 14.55 7.38
C THR A 23 2.34 13.18 7.46
N ARG A 24 1.62 12.77 6.42
CA ARG A 24 1.00 11.44 6.34
C ARG A 24 2.04 10.31 6.44
N ARG A 25 3.21 10.47 5.82
CA ARG A 25 4.31 9.50 5.93
C ARG A 25 4.81 9.39 7.37
N ALA A 26 5.04 10.49 8.06
CA ALA A 26 5.51 10.46 9.45
C ALA A 26 4.50 9.77 10.40
N VAL A 27 3.19 10.01 10.21
CA VAL A 27 2.13 9.35 10.99
C VAL A 27 2.09 7.83 10.72
N ARG A 28 2.53 7.38 9.53
CA ARG A 28 2.56 5.97 9.14
C ARG A 28 3.72 5.18 9.74
N GLU A 29 4.79 5.81 10.24
CA GLU A 29 6.01 5.12 10.69
C GLU A 29 5.98 4.84 12.20
N THR A 30 4.94 4.14 12.68
CA THR A 30 4.80 3.74 14.09
C THR A 30 5.21 2.29 14.32
N PRO A 31 5.51 1.88 15.57
CA PRO A 31 5.72 0.47 15.89
C PRO A 31 4.50 -0.41 15.57
N ALA A 32 3.28 0.13 15.72
CA ALA A 32 2.04 -0.59 15.43
C ALA A 32 1.91 -0.88 13.93
N SER A 33 2.08 0.14 13.07
CA SER A 33 2.01 -0.04 11.62
C SER A 33 3.13 -0.96 11.11
N THR A 34 4.35 -0.79 11.61
CA THR A 34 5.48 -1.67 11.26
C THR A 34 5.17 -3.14 11.56
N ARG A 35 4.53 -3.40 12.71
CA ARG A 35 4.16 -4.75 13.12
C ARG A 35 3.08 -5.35 12.21
N VAL A 36 2.06 -4.57 11.83
CA VAL A 36 1.03 -4.99 10.88
C VAL A 36 1.64 -5.27 9.51
N LEU A 37 2.47 -4.37 8.98
CA LEU A 37 3.09 -4.52 7.66
C LEU A 37 3.99 -5.77 7.58
N ARG A 38 4.73 -6.08 8.65
CA ARG A 38 5.48 -7.34 8.74
C ARG A 38 4.56 -8.57 8.69
N ALA A 39 3.44 -8.55 9.42
CA ALA A 39 2.50 -9.66 9.38
C ALA A 39 1.91 -9.88 7.97
N PHE A 40 1.59 -8.81 7.24
CA PHE A 40 1.17 -8.90 5.83
C PHE A 40 2.29 -9.45 4.93
N LEU A 41 3.52 -8.98 5.11
CA LEU A 41 4.69 -9.47 4.40
C LEU A 41 4.95 -10.96 4.65
N ASP A 42 4.61 -11.48 5.82
CA ASP A 42 4.83 -12.89 6.16
C ASP A 42 3.68 -13.80 5.73
N ARG A 43 2.43 -13.40 6.00
CA ARG A 43 1.22 -14.21 5.81
C ARG A 43 0.58 -14.10 4.42
N GLY A 44 0.52 -12.90 3.84
CA GLY A 44 -0.12 -12.64 2.53
C GLY A 44 -1.65 -12.75 2.50
N GLY A 45 -2.33 -12.76 3.65
CA GLY A 45 -3.79 -12.81 3.76
C GLY A 45 -4.28 -12.05 5.00
N PRO A 46 -5.58 -12.12 5.34
CA PRO A 46 -6.13 -11.33 6.45
C PRO A 46 -5.43 -11.68 7.75
N VAL A 47 -5.07 -10.66 8.53
CA VAL A 47 -4.29 -10.82 9.76
C VAL A 47 -5.22 -10.64 10.96
N PRO A 48 -5.42 -11.67 11.81
CA PRO A 48 -6.20 -11.52 13.03
C PRO A 48 -5.55 -10.49 13.97
N ILE A 49 -6.35 -9.61 14.58
CA ILE A 49 -5.82 -8.64 15.57
C ILE A 49 -5.14 -9.36 16.73
N ASP A 50 -5.66 -10.51 17.13
CA ASP A 50 -5.09 -11.32 18.21
C ASP A 50 -3.69 -11.84 17.88
N GLU A 51 -3.39 -12.09 16.60
CA GLU A 51 -2.03 -12.43 16.15
C GLU A 51 -1.09 -11.22 16.26
N ILE A 52 -1.60 -10.02 15.94
CA ILE A 52 -0.82 -8.79 16.08
C ILE A 52 -0.49 -8.54 17.56
N VAL A 53 -1.41 -8.72 18.50
CA VAL A 53 -1.09 -8.44 19.93
C VAL A 53 -0.47 -9.62 20.67
N ALA A 54 -0.31 -10.77 20.01
CA ALA A 54 0.22 -11.99 20.63
C ALA A 54 1.60 -11.78 21.25
N GLY A 55 1.80 -12.39 22.42
CA GLY A 55 3.08 -12.35 23.17
C GLY A 55 3.31 -11.08 23.98
N LEU A 56 2.40 -10.11 23.94
CA LEU A 56 2.47 -8.90 24.76
C LEU A 56 1.80 -9.11 26.13
N GLN A 57 2.28 -8.38 27.13
CA GLN A 57 1.58 -8.26 28.41
C GLN A 57 0.25 -7.52 28.23
N ARG A 58 -0.69 -7.72 29.15
CA ARG A 58 -2.07 -7.20 29.04
C ARG A 58 -2.13 -5.71 28.70
N ASP A 59 -1.42 -4.87 29.45
CA ASP A 59 -1.47 -3.42 29.24
C ASP A 59 -0.86 -3.00 27.90
N SER A 60 0.22 -3.66 27.46
CA SER A 60 0.82 -3.42 26.15
C SER A 60 -0.06 -3.91 24.99
N ALA A 61 -0.76 -5.02 25.18
CA ALA A 61 -1.71 -5.54 24.21
C ALA A 61 -2.89 -4.58 24.03
N GLU A 62 -3.43 -4.04 25.13
CA GLU A 62 -4.53 -3.07 25.08
C GLU A 62 -4.10 -1.77 24.38
N ALA A 63 -2.94 -1.21 24.75
CA ALA A 63 -2.39 -0.03 24.10
C ALA A 63 -2.16 -0.23 22.58
N LEU A 64 -1.76 -1.44 22.17
CA LEU A 64 -1.63 -1.78 20.76
C LEU A 64 -2.99 -1.89 20.06
N ARG A 65 -4.03 -2.45 20.70
CA ARG A 65 -5.39 -2.47 20.14
C ARG A 65 -5.90 -1.05 19.89
N GLU A 66 -5.74 -0.15 20.85
CA GLU A 66 -6.11 1.27 20.67
C GLU A 66 -5.31 1.92 19.52
N ALA A 67 -4.03 1.59 19.38
CA ALA A 67 -3.23 2.09 18.26
C ALA A 67 -3.73 1.57 16.92
N LEU A 68 -4.16 0.31 16.83
CA LEU A 68 -4.75 -0.26 15.61
C LEU A 68 -6.06 0.43 15.25
N VAL A 69 -6.92 0.76 16.23
CA VAL A 69 -8.14 1.55 16.00
C VAL A 69 -7.81 2.91 15.40
N ARG A 70 -6.83 3.62 15.96
CA ARG A 70 -6.38 4.92 15.40
C ARG A 70 -5.87 4.78 13.96
N LEU A 71 -5.12 3.71 13.66
CA LEU A 71 -4.66 3.46 12.28
C LEU A 71 -5.82 3.16 11.32
N ASP A 72 -6.91 2.54 11.79
CA ASP A 72 -8.12 2.30 11.00
C ASP A 72 -8.89 3.61 10.74
N ASP A 73 -9.03 4.44 11.77
CA ASP A 73 -9.66 5.77 11.68
C ASP A 73 -8.89 6.70 10.72
N ASP A 74 -7.55 6.59 10.69
CA ASP A 74 -6.67 7.38 9.82
C ASP A 74 -6.56 6.83 8.38
N ASP A 75 -7.32 5.79 8.01
CA ASP A 75 -7.28 5.10 6.71
C ASP A 75 -5.85 4.61 6.36
N LEU A 76 -5.17 4.03 7.35
CA LEU A 76 -3.86 3.38 7.19
C LEU A 76 -3.96 1.85 7.17
N ILE A 77 -4.94 1.32 7.89
CA ILE A 77 -5.35 -0.08 7.84
C ILE A 77 -6.88 -0.16 7.69
N ARG A 78 -7.41 -1.36 7.44
CA ARG A 78 -8.84 -1.65 7.53
C ARG A 78 -9.07 -2.82 8.47
N ILE A 79 -9.82 -2.58 9.54
CA ILE A 79 -10.30 -3.60 10.48
C ILE A 79 -11.71 -4.04 10.08
N ARG A 80 -11.91 -5.34 9.91
CA ARG A 80 -13.20 -5.96 9.64
C ARG A 80 -13.29 -7.33 10.31
N ASP A 81 -14.37 -7.57 11.06
CA ASP A 81 -14.65 -8.86 11.70
C ASP A 81 -13.45 -9.40 12.53
N GLY A 82 -12.77 -8.52 13.27
CA GLY A 82 -11.60 -8.86 14.11
C GLY A 82 -10.29 -9.10 13.34
N HIS A 83 -10.28 -8.86 12.04
CA HIS A 83 -9.13 -9.03 11.16
C HIS A 83 -8.73 -7.69 10.54
N ILE A 84 -7.45 -7.58 10.19
CA ILE A 84 -6.94 -6.54 9.31
C ILE A 84 -6.85 -7.12 7.91
N ASP A 85 -7.64 -6.60 6.98
CA ASP A 85 -7.70 -7.08 5.59
C ASP A 85 -7.07 -6.10 4.58
N ILE A 86 -6.79 -4.87 5.01
CA ILE A 86 -5.98 -3.89 4.27
C ILE A 86 -4.96 -3.28 5.24
N ALA A 87 -3.73 -3.12 4.77
CA ALA A 87 -2.71 -2.32 5.42
C ALA A 87 -1.81 -1.73 4.33
N TYR A 88 -2.05 -0.48 3.93
CA TYR A 88 -1.39 0.10 2.75
C TYR A 88 0.13 -0.04 2.85
N PRO A 89 0.78 -0.60 1.82
CA PRO A 89 0.27 -0.82 0.45
C PRO A 89 -0.49 -2.13 0.18
N PHE A 90 -0.64 -3.02 1.16
CA PHE A 90 -1.13 -4.39 0.97
C PHE A 90 -2.65 -4.55 1.08
N SER A 91 -3.16 -5.46 0.26
CA SER A 91 -4.48 -6.07 0.34
C SER A 91 -4.35 -7.55 0.70
N ALA A 92 -5.21 -8.03 1.60
CA ALA A 92 -5.34 -9.45 1.89
C ALA A 92 -6.10 -10.21 0.80
N SER A 93 -7.02 -9.54 0.11
CA SER A 93 -7.78 -10.10 -1.01
C SER A 93 -7.02 -9.94 -2.32
N PRO A 94 -7.18 -10.87 -3.28
CA PRO A 94 -6.60 -10.74 -4.61
C PRO A 94 -6.99 -9.44 -5.30
N THR A 95 -5.99 -8.75 -5.88
CA THR A 95 -6.19 -7.55 -6.70
C THR A 95 -5.52 -7.72 -8.07
N ALA A 96 -5.75 -6.75 -8.97
CA ALA A 96 -5.06 -6.72 -10.25
C ALA A 96 -3.56 -6.36 -10.15
N PHE A 97 -3.03 -6.12 -8.94
CA PHE A 97 -1.66 -5.69 -8.70
C PHE A 97 -0.96 -6.73 -7.83
N ILE A 98 -0.24 -7.64 -8.48
CA ILE A 98 0.50 -8.71 -7.81
C ILE A 98 1.95 -8.26 -7.67
N VAL A 99 2.49 -8.40 -6.47
CA VAL A 99 3.89 -8.14 -6.16
C VAL A 99 4.54 -9.43 -5.70
N ARG A 100 5.53 -9.89 -6.44
CA ARG A 100 6.29 -11.10 -6.12
C ARG A 100 7.62 -10.73 -5.49
N LEU A 101 7.84 -11.24 -4.28
CA LEU A 101 9.06 -11.08 -3.51
C LEU A 101 10.19 -11.97 -4.07
N PRO A 102 11.47 -11.68 -3.75
CA PRO A 102 12.60 -12.49 -4.22
C PRO A 102 12.56 -13.96 -3.83
N ASP A 103 11.92 -14.29 -2.71
CA ASP A 103 11.71 -15.67 -2.26
C ASP A 103 10.54 -16.39 -2.98
N GLY A 104 9.91 -15.72 -3.95
CA GLY A 104 8.83 -16.23 -4.76
C GLY A 104 7.43 -16.07 -4.16
N ARG A 105 7.29 -15.60 -2.91
CA ARG A 105 5.98 -15.30 -2.30
C ARG A 105 5.32 -14.12 -3.00
N GLU A 106 4.00 -14.19 -3.17
CA GLU A 106 3.21 -13.12 -3.79
C GLU A 106 2.37 -12.37 -2.77
N ARG A 107 2.25 -11.05 -2.94
CA ARG A 107 1.39 -10.16 -2.17
C ARG A 107 0.51 -9.37 -3.14
N TYR A 108 -0.67 -8.98 -2.68
CA TYR A 108 -1.54 -8.09 -3.45
C TYR A 108 -1.37 -6.66 -2.96
N ALA A 109 -1.23 -5.72 -3.88
CA ALA A 109 -1.23 -4.30 -3.59
C ALA A 109 -2.62 -3.71 -3.84
N CYS A 110 -3.00 -2.66 -3.10
CA CYS A 110 -4.32 -2.05 -3.26
C CYS A 110 -4.48 -1.31 -4.60
N CYS A 111 -3.41 -0.70 -5.12
CA CYS A 111 -3.43 0.02 -6.38
C CYS A 111 -2.06 0.02 -7.09
N ALA A 112 -2.00 0.66 -8.27
CA ALA A 112 -0.76 0.81 -9.03
C ALA A 112 0.33 1.54 -8.23
N THR A 113 0.00 2.65 -7.55
CA THR A 113 0.96 3.40 -6.73
C THR A 113 1.46 2.59 -5.54
N ASP A 114 0.56 1.84 -4.90
CA ASP A 114 0.92 0.97 -3.77
C ASP A 114 1.87 -0.15 -4.19
N ALA A 115 1.68 -0.74 -5.38
CA ALA A 115 2.59 -1.74 -5.93
C ALA A 115 4.00 -1.19 -6.10
N LEU A 116 4.12 0.04 -6.63
CA LEU A 116 5.40 0.74 -6.79
C LEU A 116 6.06 1.07 -5.44
N GLY A 117 5.25 1.33 -4.41
CA GLY A 117 5.73 1.65 -3.07
C GLY A 117 6.30 0.46 -2.28
N ILE A 118 6.03 -0.79 -2.71
CA ILE A 118 6.47 -1.97 -1.96
C ILE A 118 7.99 -2.14 -2.00
N ALA A 119 8.64 -2.04 -3.16
CA ALA A 119 10.09 -2.22 -3.28
C ALA A 119 10.91 -1.34 -2.32
N PRO A 120 10.72 -0.01 -2.28
CA PRO A 120 11.42 0.85 -1.30
C PRO A 120 11.00 0.58 0.14
N MET A 121 9.75 0.18 0.39
CA MET A 121 9.29 -0.17 1.75
C MET A 121 9.99 -1.41 2.29
N VAL A 122 10.25 -2.44 1.46
CA VAL A 122 10.93 -3.67 1.87
C VAL A 122 12.44 -3.64 1.69
N GLY A 123 12.98 -2.61 1.03
CA GLY A 123 14.42 -2.48 0.78
C GLY A 123 15.01 -3.54 -0.16
N GLN A 124 14.18 -4.13 -1.03
CA GLN A 124 14.59 -5.17 -1.98
C GLN A 124 13.81 -5.02 -3.30
N ALA A 125 14.38 -5.56 -4.38
CA ALA A 125 13.69 -5.61 -5.66
C ALA A 125 12.48 -6.56 -5.60
N VAL A 126 11.41 -6.20 -6.31
CA VAL A 126 10.20 -7.02 -6.44
C VAL A 126 9.75 -7.04 -7.90
N GLU A 127 9.11 -8.13 -8.30
CA GLU A 127 8.44 -8.21 -9.61
C GLU A 127 7.00 -7.73 -9.45
N ILE A 128 6.56 -6.80 -10.29
CA ILE A 128 5.20 -6.28 -10.34
C ILE A 128 4.51 -6.87 -11.56
N ARG A 129 3.33 -7.48 -11.35
CA ARG A 129 2.48 -8.02 -12.41
C ARG A 129 1.10 -7.40 -12.35
N SER A 130 0.63 -6.93 -13.50
CA SER A 130 -0.70 -6.34 -13.65
C SER A 130 -1.18 -6.41 -15.11
N ARG A 131 -2.23 -5.65 -15.43
CA ARG A 131 -2.77 -5.48 -16.79
C ARG A 131 -3.11 -4.03 -17.03
N CYS A 132 -2.89 -3.55 -18.25
CA CYS A 132 -3.32 -2.22 -18.65
C CYS A 132 -4.83 -2.09 -18.48
N HIS A 133 -5.30 -1.08 -17.74
CA HIS A 133 -6.72 -0.86 -17.50
C HIS A 133 -7.52 -0.57 -18.79
N HIS A 134 -6.86 -0.02 -19.82
CA HIS A 134 -7.50 0.30 -21.10
C HIS A 134 -7.50 -0.89 -22.08
N SER A 135 -6.36 -1.55 -22.28
CA SER A 135 -6.20 -2.58 -23.33
C SER A 135 -6.19 -4.02 -22.81
N GLY A 136 -6.04 -4.23 -21.50
CA GLY A 136 -5.87 -5.56 -20.90
C GLY A 136 -4.49 -6.22 -21.13
N THR A 137 -3.59 -5.55 -21.86
CA THR A 137 -2.22 -6.04 -22.12
C THR A 137 -1.50 -6.34 -20.80
N PRO A 138 -0.86 -7.53 -20.65
CA PRO A 138 -0.05 -7.83 -19.48
C PRO A 138 1.04 -6.79 -19.26
N LEU A 139 1.25 -6.42 -18.00
CA LEU A 139 2.34 -5.55 -17.56
C LEU A 139 3.16 -6.36 -16.54
N GLU A 140 4.42 -6.62 -16.85
CA GLU A 140 5.35 -7.37 -16.01
C GLU A 140 6.71 -6.66 -16.03
N PHE A 141 7.15 -6.16 -14.87
CA PHE A 141 8.41 -5.42 -14.75
C PHE A 141 8.93 -5.48 -13.31
N PHE A 142 10.19 -5.09 -13.10
CA PHE A 142 10.79 -5.03 -11.78
C PHE A 142 10.77 -3.61 -11.22
N ALA A 143 10.60 -3.51 -9.92
CA ALA A 143 10.85 -2.30 -9.16
C ALA A 143 11.95 -2.55 -8.14
N THR A 144 12.90 -1.64 -8.02
CA THR A 144 13.92 -1.62 -6.97
C THR A 144 13.62 -0.50 -5.97
N PRO A 145 14.28 -0.47 -4.80
CA PRO A 145 14.17 0.65 -3.88
C PRO A 145 14.53 2.01 -4.49
N GLU A 146 15.36 2.02 -5.53
CA GLU A 146 15.83 3.22 -6.23
C GLU A 146 14.92 3.64 -7.38
N GLY A 147 14.03 2.76 -7.86
CA GLY A 147 13.07 3.07 -8.91
C GLY A 147 12.80 1.92 -9.88
N LEU A 148 12.29 2.27 -11.05
CA LEU A 148 11.93 1.33 -12.10
C LEU A 148 13.05 1.19 -13.14
N GLY A 149 13.19 0.00 -13.72
CA GLY A 149 14.09 -0.23 -14.84
C GLY A 149 13.49 0.18 -16.20
N PRO A 150 14.30 0.17 -17.28
CA PRO A 150 13.86 0.55 -18.63
C PRO A 150 12.68 -0.27 -19.18
N GLU A 151 12.46 -1.48 -18.67
CA GLU A 151 11.33 -2.36 -19.02
C GLU A 151 9.96 -1.77 -18.66
N ALA A 152 9.90 -0.86 -17.70
CA ALA A 152 8.70 -0.09 -17.37
C ALA A 152 8.52 1.15 -18.28
N GLY A 153 9.36 1.31 -19.31
CA GLY A 153 9.31 2.42 -20.25
C GLY A 153 7.93 2.55 -20.90
N GLY A 154 7.34 3.74 -20.79
CA GLY A 154 6.01 4.04 -21.35
C GLY A 154 4.83 3.56 -20.51
N VAL A 155 5.06 2.90 -19.37
CA VAL A 155 4.00 2.61 -18.39
C VAL A 155 3.60 3.91 -17.71
N MET A 156 2.31 4.21 -17.71
CA MET A 156 1.73 5.37 -17.04
C MET A 156 0.74 4.90 -15.97
N LEU A 157 0.70 5.63 -14.86
CA LEU A 157 -0.28 5.43 -13.80
C LEU A 157 -1.30 6.57 -13.81
N TRP A 158 -2.55 6.24 -13.55
CA TRP A 158 -3.64 7.21 -13.46
C TRP A 158 -3.91 7.56 -12.00
N VAL A 159 -3.72 8.84 -11.62
CA VAL A 159 -4.07 9.33 -10.29
C VAL A 159 -5.34 10.17 -10.36
N GLY A 160 -6.43 9.65 -9.80
CA GLY A 160 -7.66 10.41 -9.65
C GLY A 160 -7.55 11.48 -8.56
N LYS A 161 -8.22 12.62 -8.75
CA LYS A 161 -8.42 13.59 -7.65
C LYS A 161 -9.43 13.01 -6.67
N ARG A 162 -9.05 12.85 -5.41
CA ARG A 162 -10.00 12.52 -4.33
C ARG A 162 -10.92 13.72 -4.11
N ARG A 163 -12.23 13.51 -4.10
CA ARG A 163 -13.18 14.50 -3.56
C ARG A 163 -13.15 14.39 -2.03
N GLU A 164 -13.35 15.50 -1.33
CA GLU A 164 -13.10 15.66 0.12
C GLU A 164 -13.97 14.77 1.04
N GLU A 165 -14.92 14.02 0.50
CA GLU A 165 -15.85 13.21 1.28
C GLU A 165 -15.36 11.75 1.44
N GLN A 166 -14.64 11.50 2.54
CA GLN A 166 -14.67 10.29 3.38
C GLN A 166 -14.61 8.87 2.78
N CYS A 167 -14.29 8.65 1.51
CA CYS A 167 -14.10 7.27 1.02
C CYS A 167 -12.72 6.77 1.43
N ARG A 168 -12.60 5.68 2.21
CA ARG A 168 -11.30 5.02 2.41
C ARG A 168 -10.72 4.70 1.03
N ALA A 169 -9.39 4.79 0.87
CA ALA A 169 -8.80 4.65 -0.47
C ALA A 169 -9.06 3.30 -1.16
N ALA A 170 -9.55 2.30 -0.42
CA ALA A 170 -9.84 0.96 -0.90
C ALA A 170 -11.19 0.42 -0.39
N ASP A 171 -12.25 1.24 -0.42
CA ASP A 171 -13.62 0.80 -0.04
C ASP A 171 -14.24 -0.23 -1.00
N SER A 172 -13.71 -0.35 -2.22
CA SER A 172 -14.31 -1.15 -3.31
C SER A 172 -13.52 -2.41 -3.67
N LEU A 173 -12.53 -2.81 -2.85
CA LEU A 173 -11.80 -4.08 -3.00
C LEU A 173 -12.62 -5.27 -2.50
#